data_AF-R7ZYT4-F1
#
_entry.id   AF-R7ZYT4-F1
#
_cell.length_a   1.000
_cell.length_b   1.000
_cell.length_c   1.000
_cell.angle_alpha   90.00
_cell.angle_beta   90.00
_cell.angle_gamma   90.00
#
_symmetry.space_group_name_H-M   'P 1'
#
loop_
_entity.id
_entity.type
_entity.pdbx_description
1 polymer ?
#
loop_
_entity_poly.entity_id
_entity_poly.type
_entity_poly.pdbx_seq_one_letter_code
_entity_poly.pdbx_strand_id
1 'polypeptide(L)'
;MPRIDGDFSDWEIVPKDYTYGTDELNDTEDGMGTDISPEDLDVKVTIGWVKGMNRLYFKYEAYDDFWDFERFNPEGYLNDIFELVVDGDLSGGPFIYNPLYDRNDLKWEPQSDAYIENHLNFSGVHAQNYHIFTPPVNNAWVLVWGSQPWISEFPRANCAYDFDFNHGESGTLRLEGWITPYDYAPHDGPERAIESNLWENKVIGLSWSILDFDGGKREGHVNLSHDVRMVSDASYLCAFRLMPLEAQFLPPIKADWTFEVIDKDRGLVAFKDESIGAIEKWSWDFGDGEWSNEQNPIHRFEKRGVRKVITLEVEGRQGTSKRTRYWEVMIP
;
A
#
# COMPACT_ATOMS: atom_id res chain seq x y z
N MET A 1 12.64 11.05 3.87
CA MET A 1 11.83 9.90 4.30
C MET A 1 11.15 10.33 5.58
N PRO A 2 9.82 10.20 5.70
CA PRO A 2 9.09 10.56 6.91
C PRO A 2 9.69 9.90 8.16
N ARG A 3 9.99 10.71 9.18
CA ARG A 3 10.61 10.25 10.43
C ARG A 3 9.61 9.80 11.49
N ILE A 4 8.33 10.15 11.34
CA ILE A 4 7.27 9.89 12.31
C ILE A 4 7.62 10.54 13.65
N ASP A 5 7.78 11.86 13.62
CA ASP A 5 8.19 12.70 14.75
C ASP A 5 7.26 13.91 14.97
N GLY A 6 6.15 14.00 14.22
CA GLY A 6 5.19 15.10 14.26
C GLY A 6 5.57 16.29 13.36
N ASP A 7 6.73 16.23 12.69
CA ASP A 7 7.13 17.20 11.66
C ASP A 7 6.65 16.73 10.28
N PHE A 8 5.50 17.23 9.87
CA PHE A 8 4.86 16.84 8.61
C PHE A 8 5.58 17.37 7.35
N SER A 9 6.63 18.20 7.48
CA SER A 9 7.37 18.70 6.32
C SER A 9 8.14 17.61 5.57
N ASP A 10 8.48 16.49 6.24
CA ASP A 10 9.14 15.35 5.61
C ASP A 10 8.30 14.70 4.49
N TRP A 11 6.98 14.96 4.46
CA TRP A 11 6.03 14.45 3.47
C TRP A 11 6.06 15.21 2.14
N GLU A 12 6.70 16.37 2.06
CA GLU A 12 6.85 17.14 0.80
C GLU A 12 7.60 16.37 -0.29
N ILE A 13 8.34 15.32 0.10
CA ILE A 13 9.02 14.42 -0.82
C ILE A 13 8.07 13.48 -1.56
N VAL A 14 6.86 13.25 -1.05
CA VAL A 14 5.90 12.33 -1.67
C VAL A 14 5.19 13.02 -2.83
N PRO A 15 5.14 12.43 -4.04
CA PRO A 15 4.44 13.03 -5.16
C PRO A 15 2.94 13.20 -4.89
N LYS A 16 2.35 14.29 -5.38
CA LYS A 16 0.94 14.64 -5.14
C LYS A 16 -0.05 13.59 -5.63
N ASP A 17 0.30 12.82 -6.66
CA ASP A 17 -0.52 11.73 -7.20
C ASP A 17 -0.71 10.56 -6.22
N TYR A 18 -0.02 10.58 -5.08
CA TYR A 18 -0.19 9.63 -3.96
C TYR A 18 -0.86 10.28 -2.74
N THR A 19 -1.52 11.43 -2.95
CA THR A 19 -2.37 12.10 -1.96
C THR A 19 -3.80 12.12 -2.48
N TYR A 20 -4.70 11.57 -1.67
CA TYR A 20 -6.08 11.31 -2.03
C TYR A 20 -6.99 12.13 -1.11
N GLY A 21 -7.91 12.89 -1.69
CA GLY A 21 -8.82 13.78 -0.95
C GLY A 21 -10.20 13.17 -0.70
N THR A 22 -11.04 13.89 0.04
CA THR A 22 -12.49 13.57 0.21
C THR A 22 -13.20 13.36 -1.11
N ASP A 23 -12.80 14.07 -2.18
CA ASP A 23 -13.39 13.98 -3.51
C ASP A 23 -13.21 12.61 -4.19
N GLU A 24 -12.33 11.76 -3.66
CA GLU A 24 -12.14 10.38 -4.11
C GLU A 24 -12.87 9.36 -3.23
N LEU A 25 -13.51 9.78 -2.14
CA LEU A 25 -14.22 8.90 -1.20
C LEU A 25 -15.71 8.79 -1.52
N ASN A 26 -16.33 7.74 -1.00
CA ASN A 26 -17.76 7.48 -1.15
C ASN A 26 -18.32 6.82 0.10
N ASP A 27 -19.39 7.36 0.64
CA ASP A 27 -20.20 6.70 1.65
C ASP A 27 -21.21 5.76 0.99
N THR A 28 -20.95 4.46 1.18
CA THR A 28 -21.80 3.39 0.63
C THR A 28 -22.79 2.80 1.63
N GLU A 29 -22.78 3.25 2.88
CA GLU A 29 -23.55 2.65 3.97
C GLU A 29 -24.65 3.58 4.48
N ASP A 30 -24.33 4.87 4.68
CA ASP A 30 -25.17 5.83 5.40
C ASP A 30 -25.92 6.81 4.46
N GLY A 31 -25.63 6.73 3.16
CA GLY A 31 -26.44 7.31 2.08
C GLY A 31 -25.98 8.68 1.58
N MET A 32 -24.84 9.19 2.02
CA MET A 32 -24.25 10.44 1.52
C MET A 32 -23.63 10.28 0.12
N GLY A 33 -23.22 9.06 -0.26
CA GLY A 33 -22.57 8.81 -1.53
C GLY A 33 -21.28 9.61 -1.65
N THR A 34 -21.12 10.35 -2.75
CA THR A 34 -19.94 11.21 -2.99
C THR A 34 -20.18 12.68 -2.62
N ASP A 35 -21.33 13.03 -2.04
CA ASP A 35 -21.70 14.41 -1.69
C ASP A 35 -21.31 14.72 -0.24
N ILE A 36 -20.02 14.58 0.07
CA ILE A 36 -19.44 14.77 1.40
C ILE A 36 -19.01 16.24 1.51
N SER A 37 -19.58 16.99 2.46
CA SER A 37 -19.29 18.42 2.63
C SER A 37 -17.91 18.60 3.26
N PRO A 38 -16.99 19.39 2.68
CA PRO A 38 -15.71 19.69 3.34
C PRO A 38 -15.84 20.52 4.63
N GLU A 39 -16.98 21.16 4.85
CA GLU A 39 -17.33 21.84 6.11
C GLU A 39 -17.75 20.87 7.23
N ASP A 40 -18.09 19.64 6.86
CA ASP A 40 -18.43 18.51 7.73
C ASP A 40 -17.16 17.69 7.91
N LEU A 41 -16.64 17.13 6.82
CA LEU A 41 -15.44 16.28 6.79
C LEU A 41 -14.55 16.56 5.57
N ASP A 42 -13.33 17.09 5.79
CA ASP A 42 -12.29 17.26 4.75
C ASP A 42 -11.04 16.43 5.09
N VAL A 43 -10.81 15.37 4.32
CA VAL A 43 -9.76 14.37 4.52
C VAL A 43 -8.74 14.42 3.40
N LYS A 44 -7.47 14.25 3.75
CA LYS A 44 -6.35 14.01 2.84
C LYS A 44 -5.49 12.88 3.36
N VAL A 45 -5.33 11.84 2.56
CA VAL A 45 -4.46 10.70 2.86
C VAL A 45 -3.29 10.67 1.88
N THR A 46 -2.07 10.81 2.38
CA THR A 46 -0.84 10.63 1.60
C THR A 46 -0.21 9.29 1.93
N ILE A 47 0.08 8.47 0.92
CA ILE A 47 0.73 7.16 1.08
C ILE A 47 2.17 7.22 0.59
N GLY A 48 3.08 6.58 1.31
CA GLY A 48 4.50 6.42 0.95
C GLY A 48 5.01 5.02 1.23
N TRP A 49 6.18 4.66 0.72
CA TRP A 49 6.89 3.44 1.12
C TRP A 49 8.40 3.65 1.07
N VAL A 50 9.15 2.77 1.74
CA VAL A 50 10.61 2.85 1.78
C VAL A 50 11.25 1.55 1.36
N LYS A 51 12.09 1.63 0.32
CA LYS A 51 12.84 0.50 -0.19
C LYS A 51 13.76 -0.10 0.86
N GLY A 52 13.65 -1.43 1.01
CA GLY A 52 14.49 -2.21 1.93
C GLY A 52 14.05 -2.16 3.38
N MET A 53 12.96 -1.44 3.70
CA MET A 53 12.37 -1.44 5.04
C MET A 53 11.03 -2.19 5.13
N ASN A 54 10.41 -2.55 3.99
CA ASN A 54 9.08 -3.18 3.91
C ASN A 54 8.00 -2.44 4.73
N ARG A 55 8.09 -1.11 4.77
CA ARG A 55 7.15 -0.26 5.50
C ARG A 55 6.29 0.52 4.53
N LEU A 56 4.99 0.51 4.79
CA LEU A 56 4.03 1.41 4.19
C LEU A 56 3.84 2.58 5.16
N TYR A 57 4.10 3.79 4.68
CA TYR A 57 3.95 5.04 5.41
C TYR A 57 2.62 5.67 5.00
N PHE A 58 1.95 6.32 5.95
CA PHE A 58 0.75 7.10 5.69
C PHE A 58 0.77 8.40 6.48
N LYS A 59 0.21 9.45 5.88
CA LYS A 59 -0.19 10.70 6.55
C LYS A 59 -1.67 10.88 6.34
N TYR A 60 -2.39 11.09 7.43
CA TYR A 60 -3.79 11.40 7.48
C TYR A 60 -3.94 12.83 7.99
N GLU A 61 -4.56 13.69 7.20
CA GLU A 61 -4.94 15.05 7.61
C GLU A 61 -6.45 15.15 7.47
N ALA A 62 -7.15 15.52 8.54
CA ALA A 62 -8.59 15.64 8.52
C ALA A 62 -9.04 16.87 9.28
N TYR A 63 -9.92 17.65 8.67
CA TYR A 63 -10.82 18.53 9.39
C TYR A 63 -12.14 17.80 9.61
N ASP A 64 -12.71 18.00 10.79
CA ASP A 64 -14.02 17.51 11.18
C ASP A 64 -14.76 18.63 11.92
N ASP A 65 -16.08 18.69 11.79
CA ASP A 65 -16.92 19.66 12.47
C ASP A 65 -17.25 19.22 13.92
N PHE A 66 -17.07 17.94 14.23
CA PHE A 66 -17.22 17.39 15.57
C PHE A 66 -16.34 16.15 15.79
N TRP A 67 -15.39 16.23 16.72
CA TRP A 67 -14.57 15.06 17.09
C TRP A 67 -15.12 14.26 18.29
N ASP A 68 -15.57 13.02 18.11
CA ASP A 68 -15.95 12.05 19.14
C ASP A 68 -14.81 11.08 19.51
N PHE A 69 -14.35 11.14 20.77
CA PHE A 69 -13.27 10.27 21.26
C PHE A 69 -13.25 10.02 22.77
N GLU A 70 -14.23 10.53 23.54
CA GLU A 70 -14.26 10.39 25.01
C GLU A 70 -15.03 9.16 25.51
N ARG A 71 -15.77 8.46 24.65
CA ARG A 71 -16.65 7.37 25.07
C ARG A 71 -16.04 5.99 24.82
N PHE A 72 -15.43 5.43 25.86
CA PHE A 72 -15.24 3.98 25.90
C PHE A 72 -16.60 3.28 26.05
N ASN A 73 -17.14 2.77 24.94
CA ASN A 73 -18.37 1.98 24.94
C ASN A 73 -18.03 0.48 24.81
N PRO A 74 -18.38 -0.36 25.81
CA PRO A 74 -18.08 -1.79 25.79
C PRO A 74 -18.90 -2.60 24.75
N GLU A 75 -19.92 -2.01 24.11
CA GLU A 75 -20.72 -2.64 23.06
C GLU A 75 -20.28 -2.26 21.62
N GLY A 76 -19.31 -1.35 21.48
CA GLY A 76 -18.76 -0.90 20.20
C GLY A 76 -18.25 0.55 20.29
N TYR A 77 -17.17 0.86 19.59
CA TYR A 77 -16.57 2.21 19.63
C TYR A 77 -17.42 3.19 18.82
N LEU A 78 -17.80 4.30 19.46
CA LEU A 78 -18.59 5.40 18.87
C LEU A 78 -17.68 6.64 18.80
N ASN A 79 -16.56 6.48 18.09
CA ASN A 79 -15.50 7.48 18.00
C ASN A 79 -15.18 7.69 16.53
N ASP A 80 -14.56 8.81 16.20
CA ASP A 80 -13.99 8.99 14.88
C ASP A 80 -12.79 8.08 14.69
N ILE A 81 -12.77 7.45 13.52
CA ILE A 81 -11.79 6.42 13.18
C ILE A 81 -11.28 6.65 11.78
N PHE A 82 -9.97 6.56 11.64
CA PHE A 82 -9.32 6.29 10.36
C PHE A 82 -9.00 4.79 10.26
N GLU A 83 -9.70 4.06 9.40
CA GLU A 83 -9.49 2.62 9.25
C GLU A 83 -8.65 2.34 8.00
N LEU A 84 -7.45 1.77 8.16
CA LEU A 84 -6.51 1.47 7.08
C LEU A 84 -6.38 -0.04 6.88
N VAL A 85 -6.60 -0.52 5.65
CA VAL A 85 -6.54 -1.94 5.31
C VAL A 85 -5.50 -2.20 4.23
N VAL A 86 -4.61 -3.17 4.48
CA VAL A 86 -3.54 -3.55 3.56
C VAL A 86 -3.52 -5.06 3.29
N ASP A 87 -3.31 -5.41 2.03
CA ASP A 87 -3.01 -6.75 1.51
C ASP A 87 -1.76 -6.64 0.62
N GLY A 88 -0.61 -6.99 1.18
CA GLY A 88 0.68 -6.65 0.59
C GLY A 88 1.02 -7.45 -0.67
N ASP A 89 0.41 -8.60 -0.92
CA ASP A 89 0.59 -9.40 -2.13
C ASP A 89 -0.64 -9.41 -3.05
N LEU A 90 -1.70 -8.69 -2.67
CA LEU A 90 -2.98 -8.62 -3.39
C LEU A 90 -3.59 -10.03 -3.57
N SER A 91 -3.51 -10.85 -2.54
CA SER A 91 -4.09 -12.20 -2.52
C SER A 91 -5.62 -12.19 -2.47
N GLY A 92 -6.22 -11.13 -1.92
CA GLY A 92 -7.66 -10.94 -1.79
C GLY A 92 -8.30 -11.86 -0.73
N GLY A 93 -9.62 -11.83 -0.68
CA GLY A 93 -10.43 -12.70 0.19
C GLY A 93 -10.64 -12.17 1.62
N PRO A 94 -11.59 -12.79 2.35
CA PRO A 94 -12.01 -12.37 3.68
C PRO A 94 -10.89 -12.52 4.71
N PHE A 95 -10.55 -11.41 5.36
CA PHE A 95 -9.56 -11.34 6.45
C PHE A 95 -10.20 -10.95 7.80
N ILE A 96 -11.49 -10.58 7.81
CA ILE A 96 -12.35 -10.65 8.99
C ILE A 96 -13.50 -11.57 8.62
N TYR A 97 -13.88 -12.47 9.54
CA TYR A 97 -14.88 -13.51 9.33
C TYR A 97 -14.47 -14.54 8.28
N ASN A 98 -13.72 -15.55 8.73
CA ASN A 98 -13.35 -16.69 7.90
C ASN A 98 -14.61 -17.47 7.41
N PRO A 99 -14.87 -17.52 6.09
CA PRO A 99 -16.08 -18.09 5.51
C PRO A 99 -16.12 -19.62 5.61
N LEU A 100 -15.00 -20.26 5.97
CA LEU A 100 -14.95 -21.71 6.24
C LEU A 100 -15.64 -22.07 7.55
N TYR A 101 -16.02 -21.09 8.36
CA TYR A 101 -16.73 -21.29 9.62
C TYR A 101 -18.11 -20.62 9.55
N ASP A 102 -19.19 -21.40 9.69
CA ASP A 102 -20.53 -20.84 9.86
C ASP A 102 -20.66 -20.27 11.27
N ARG A 103 -20.92 -18.96 11.39
CA ARG A 103 -21.08 -18.29 12.68
C ARG A 103 -22.17 -18.94 13.56
N ASN A 104 -23.18 -19.55 12.95
CA ASN A 104 -24.26 -20.25 13.65
C ASN A 104 -23.81 -21.59 14.26
N ASP A 105 -22.74 -22.18 13.72
CA ASP A 105 -22.12 -23.41 14.22
C ASP A 105 -21.03 -23.12 15.27
N LEU A 106 -20.55 -21.88 15.36
CA LEU A 106 -19.54 -21.46 16.34
C LEU A 106 -20.18 -21.29 17.73
N LYS A 107 -19.69 -22.08 18.69
CA LYS A 107 -20.01 -21.89 20.10
C LYS A 107 -19.22 -20.70 20.66
N TRP A 108 -19.92 -19.64 21.01
CA TRP A 108 -19.34 -18.44 21.64
C TRP A 108 -19.44 -18.48 23.17
N GLU A 109 -19.40 -19.68 23.77
CA GLU A 109 -19.42 -19.83 25.23
C GLU A 109 -18.14 -19.19 25.81
N PRO A 110 -18.26 -18.11 26.61
CA PRO A 110 -17.09 -17.41 27.14
C PRO A 110 -16.19 -18.37 27.91
N GLN A 111 -14.86 -18.21 27.74
CA GLN A 111 -13.82 -18.99 28.42
C GLN A 111 -13.72 -20.49 28.05
N SER A 112 -14.34 -20.93 26.95
CA SER A 112 -14.13 -22.28 26.40
C SER A 112 -12.94 -22.33 25.43
N ASP A 113 -12.31 -23.50 25.28
CA ASP A 113 -11.25 -23.72 24.27
C ASP A 113 -11.77 -23.42 22.86
N ALA A 114 -13.03 -23.77 22.58
CA ALA A 114 -13.71 -23.45 21.32
C ALA A 114 -13.84 -21.94 21.09
N TYR A 115 -14.12 -21.14 22.14
CA TYR A 115 -14.16 -19.69 22.01
C TYR A 115 -12.79 -19.12 21.60
N ILE A 116 -11.71 -19.60 22.21
CA ILE A 116 -10.35 -19.19 21.87
C ILE A 116 -10.03 -19.59 20.43
N GLU A 117 -10.25 -20.85 20.06
CA GLU A 117 -10.01 -21.34 18.70
C GLU A 117 -10.81 -20.56 17.66
N ASN A 118 -12.09 -20.29 17.93
CA ASN A 118 -12.95 -19.49 17.06
C ASN A 118 -12.43 -18.05 16.92
N HIS A 119 -11.97 -17.42 18.00
CA HIS A 119 -11.39 -16.09 17.96
C HIS A 119 -10.08 -16.05 17.15
N LEU A 120 -9.24 -17.08 17.25
CA LEU A 120 -8.00 -17.17 16.48
C LEU A 120 -8.24 -17.48 15.00
N ASN A 121 -9.29 -18.22 14.68
CA ASN A 121 -9.70 -18.56 13.31
C ASN A 121 -10.62 -17.50 12.69
N PHE A 122 -11.06 -16.51 13.47
CA PHE A 122 -12.01 -15.48 13.08
C PHE A 122 -11.47 -14.61 11.95
N SER A 123 -10.20 -14.23 12.03
CA SER A 123 -9.55 -13.32 11.10
C SER A 123 -8.52 -14.06 10.24
N GLY A 124 -8.41 -13.63 8.99
CA GLY A 124 -7.34 -14.02 8.10
C GLY A 124 -6.01 -13.42 8.56
N VAL A 125 -4.93 -14.03 8.07
CA VAL A 125 -3.55 -13.65 8.39
C VAL A 125 -2.84 -13.01 7.18
N HIS A 126 -3.48 -12.99 6.02
CA HIS A 126 -2.93 -12.50 4.74
C HIS A 126 -3.12 -11.00 4.52
N ALA A 127 -4.16 -10.40 5.11
CA ALA A 127 -4.41 -8.96 5.08
C ALA A 127 -4.61 -8.41 6.50
N GLN A 128 -4.39 -7.11 6.69
CA GLN A 128 -4.38 -6.47 8.00
C GLN A 128 -5.25 -5.20 7.98
N ASN A 129 -6.16 -5.09 8.96
CA ASN A 129 -6.99 -3.91 9.19
C ASN A 129 -6.55 -3.24 10.50
N TYR A 130 -6.20 -1.96 10.37
CA TYR A 130 -5.79 -1.03 11.41
C TYR A 130 -6.90 0.00 11.63
N HIS A 131 -7.65 -0.14 12.72
CA HIS A 131 -8.73 0.76 13.12
C HIS A 131 -8.13 1.85 14.04
N ILE A 132 -7.63 2.93 13.43
CA ILE A 132 -6.82 3.96 14.09
C ILE A 132 -7.74 5.00 14.74
N PHE A 133 -7.54 5.24 16.02
CA PHE A 133 -8.31 6.25 16.76
C PHE A 133 -7.88 7.65 16.35
N THR A 134 -8.83 8.54 16.11
CA THR A 134 -8.55 9.93 15.71
C THR A 134 -9.26 10.91 16.66
N PRO A 135 -8.54 11.56 17.59
CA PRO A 135 -7.13 11.37 17.92
C PRO A 135 -6.83 10.05 18.67
N PRO A 136 -5.59 9.56 18.63
CA PRO A 136 -5.11 8.55 19.56
C PRO A 136 -5.25 9.01 21.01
N VAL A 137 -5.92 8.21 21.84
CA VAL A 137 -6.21 8.51 23.26
C VAL A 137 -5.83 7.36 24.19
N ASN A 138 -5.57 7.65 25.47
CA ASN A 138 -5.30 6.65 26.51
C ASN A 138 -4.11 5.71 26.22
N ASN A 139 -3.08 6.20 25.51
CA ASN A 139 -1.94 5.40 25.02
C ASN A 139 -2.34 4.26 24.07
N ALA A 140 -3.53 4.34 23.46
CA ALA A 140 -3.99 3.45 22.41
C ALA A 140 -4.17 4.26 21.13
N TRP A 141 -3.39 3.92 20.10
CA TRP A 141 -3.48 4.59 18.80
C TRP A 141 -4.28 3.79 17.78
N VAL A 142 -4.39 2.48 17.96
CA VAL A 142 -5.07 1.60 17.00
C VAL A 142 -5.62 0.36 17.69
N LEU A 143 -6.77 -0.09 17.20
CA LEU A 143 -7.28 -1.44 17.37
C LEU A 143 -6.99 -2.24 16.10
N VAL A 144 -6.46 -3.46 16.25
CA VAL A 144 -6.30 -4.39 15.12
C VAL A 144 -7.47 -5.37 15.17
N TRP A 145 -8.36 -5.35 14.18
CA TRP A 145 -9.51 -6.28 14.10
C TRP A 145 -9.08 -7.75 13.90
N GLY A 146 -7.82 -7.97 13.52
CA GLY A 146 -7.22 -9.28 13.35
C GLY A 146 -6.88 -10.00 14.66
N SER A 147 -6.49 -11.26 14.54
CA SER A 147 -5.95 -12.10 15.62
C SER A 147 -4.52 -11.72 16.06
N GLN A 148 -3.93 -10.68 15.45
CA GLN A 148 -2.50 -10.37 15.47
C GLN A 148 -2.21 -8.96 16.03
N PRO A 149 -2.59 -8.64 17.28
CA PRO A 149 -2.44 -7.29 17.83
C PRO A 149 -0.98 -6.80 17.87
N TRP A 150 0.00 -7.72 17.88
CA TRP A 150 1.43 -7.40 17.89
C TRP A 150 1.91 -6.60 16.65
N ILE A 151 1.10 -6.53 15.57
CA ILE A 151 1.45 -5.74 14.37
C ILE A 151 1.38 -4.22 14.59
N SER A 152 0.68 -3.77 15.64
CA SER A 152 0.56 -2.34 15.98
C SER A 152 1.69 -1.83 16.87
N GLU A 153 2.60 -2.71 17.30
CA GLU A 153 3.69 -2.38 18.21
C GLU A 153 4.99 -2.08 17.46
N PHE A 154 5.83 -1.23 18.06
CA PHE A 154 7.21 -1.05 17.57
C PHE A 154 7.99 -2.38 17.67
N PRO A 155 8.77 -2.79 16.65
CA PRO A 155 9.19 -2.05 15.46
C PRO A 155 8.39 -2.38 14.19
N ARG A 156 7.13 -2.83 14.30
CA ARG A 156 6.23 -3.16 13.17
C ARG A 156 5.31 -2.02 12.79
N ALA A 157 4.98 -1.16 13.74
CA ALA A 157 4.30 0.09 13.48
C ALA A 157 4.79 1.21 14.40
N ASN A 158 4.54 2.46 13.98
CA ASN A 158 4.74 3.65 14.78
C ASN A 158 3.82 4.77 14.28
N CYS A 159 3.45 5.70 15.16
CA CYS A 159 2.66 6.87 14.79
C CYS A 159 3.12 8.13 15.55
N ALA A 160 2.83 9.30 14.98
CA ALA A 160 2.90 10.60 15.61
C ALA A 160 1.70 11.43 15.14
N TYR A 161 1.22 12.36 15.96
CA TYR A 161 0.00 13.11 15.67
C TYR A 161 0.00 14.47 16.38
N ASP A 162 -0.79 15.39 15.83
CA ASP A 162 -0.98 16.76 16.30
C ASP A 162 -2.43 17.19 16.00
N PHE A 163 -3.08 17.86 16.95
CA PHE A 163 -4.46 18.31 16.83
C PHE A 163 -4.76 19.49 17.78
N ASP A 164 -5.79 20.28 17.49
CA ASP A 164 -6.06 21.56 18.14
C ASP A 164 -7.46 21.72 18.78
N PHE A 165 -8.18 20.62 18.94
CA PHE A 165 -9.56 20.57 19.44
C PHE A 165 -9.71 19.73 20.73
N ASN A 166 -10.82 19.92 21.44
CA ASN A 166 -11.31 19.00 22.46
C ASN A 166 -12.45 18.12 21.92
N HIS A 167 -12.89 17.14 22.71
CA HIS A 167 -14.03 16.32 22.34
C HIS A 167 -15.29 17.16 22.11
N GLY A 168 -15.95 16.90 21.00
CA GLY A 168 -17.16 17.58 20.54
C GLY A 168 -16.93 19.00 20.01
N GLU A 169 -15.68 19.35 19.69
CA GLU A 169 -15.33 20.57 18.98
C GLU A 169 -14.90 20.23 17.56
N SER A 170 -15.12 21.15 16.63
CA SER A 170 -14.52 21.12 15.30
C SER A 170 -13.02 21.35 15.37
N GLY A 171 -12.25 20.80 14.45
CA GLY A 171 -10.83 21.14 14.35
C GLY A 171 -10.08 20.26 13.37
N THR A 172 -8.76 20.40 13.34
CA THR A 172 -7.92 19.65 12.41
C THR A 172 -7.00 18.69 13.15
N LEU A 173 -7.04 17.43 12.71
CA LEU A 173 -6.11 16.39 13.12
C LEU A 173 -5.11 16.13 12.00
N ARG A 174 -3.83 16.02 12.37
CA ARG A 174 -2.79 15.47 11.51
C ARG A 174 -2.16 14.28 12.20
N LEU A 175 -2.05 13.18 11.48
CA LEU A 175 -1.47 11.93 11.95
C LEU A 175 -0.54 11.40 10.88
N GLU A 176 0.63 10.93 11.30
CA GLU A 176 1.55 10.22 10.44
C GLU A 176 1.94 8.90 11.08
N GLY A 177 2.22 7.90 10.26
CA GLY A 177 2.68 6.62 10.76
C GLY A 177 3.27 5.74 9.67
N TRP A 178 3.74 4.58 10.11
CA TRP A 178 4.02 3.48 9.21
C TRP A 178 3.58 2.17 9.84
N ILE A 179 3.26 1.23 8.96
CA ILE A 179 3.00 -0.17 9.26
C ILE A 179 3.91 -1.05 8.43
N THR A 180 4.18 -2.25 8.91
CA THR A 180 4.84 -3.32 8.16
C THR A 180 3.76 -4.27 7.66
N PRO A 181 3.50 -4.34 6.34
CA PRO A 181 2.53 -5.29 5.80
C PRO A 181 3.08 -6.72 5.85
N TYR A 182 2.19 -7.71 5.98
CA TYR A 182 2.55 -9.12 6.08
C TYR A 182 1.73 -9.96 5.09
N ASP A 183 2.39 -10.82 4.32
CA ASP A 183 1.72 -11.86 3.52
C ASP A 183 1.22 -13.00 4.45
N TYR A 184 1.77 -13.08 5.67
CA TYR A 184 1.32 -13.97 6.73
C TYR A 184 1.62 -13.37 8.11
N ALA A 185 0.60 -12.95 8.86
CA ALA A 185 0.70 -12.42 10.23
C ALA A 185 -0.13 -13.28 11.20
N PRO A 186 0.46 -14.29 11.86
CA PRO A 186 -0.29 -15.19 12.71
C PRO A 186 -0.53 -14.62 14.10
N HIS A 187 -1.52 -15.17 14.80
CA HIS A 187 -1.85 -14.75 16.17
C HIS A 187 -0.76 -15.05 17.22
N ASP A 188 0.07 -16.05 16.98
CA ASP A 188 1.06 -16.56 17.95
C ASP A 188 2.35 -15.74 18.01
N GLY A 189 2.46 -14.72 17.16
CA GLY A 189 3.54 -13.75 17.21
C GLY A 189 4.34 -13.62 15.91
N PRO A 190 5.36 -12.75 15.93
CA PRO A 190 6.15 -12.38 14.77
C PRO A 190 7.10 -13.47 14.26
N GLU A 191 7.41 -14.50 15.05
CA GLU A 191 8.47 -15.48 14.76
C GLU A 191 8.22 -16.28 13.48
N ARG A 192 6.95 -16.47 13.12
CA ARG A 192 6.52 -17.15 11.88
C ARG A 192 5.91 -16.20 10.86
N ALA A 193 5.89 -14.90 11.15
CA ALA A 193 5.31 -13.92 10.25
C ALA A 193 6.15 -13.79 8.98
N ILE A 194 5.50 -13.54 7.86
CA ILE A 194 6.13 -13.31 6.56
C ILE A 194 5.78 -11.88 6.17
N GLU A 195 6.76 -10.97 6.27
CA GLU A 195 6.60 -9.60 5.79
C GLU A 195 6.35 -9.59 4.28
N SER A 196 5.43 -8.74 3.84
CA SER A 196 5.24 -8.47 2.42
C SER A 196 6.48 -7.81 1.86
N ASN A 197 6.98 -8.33 0.74
CA ASN A 197 8.10 -7.71 0.04
C ASN A 197 7.60 -6.51 -0.77
N LEU A 198 8.00 -5.28 -0.42
CA LEU A 198 7.61 -4.07 -1.16
C LEU A 198 8.71 -3.63 -2.13
N TRP A 199 8.33 -3.29 -3.37
CA TRP A 199 9.24 -2.77 -4.37
C TRP A 199 8.57 -1.74 -5.28
N GLU A 200 9.40 -1.02 -6.04
CA GLU A 200 9.00 0.03 -6.96
C GLU A 200 7.96 -0.47 -7.97
N ASN A 201 6.85 0.26 -8.11
CA ASN A 201 5.71 -0.08 -8.97
C ASN A 201 4.99 -1.39 -8.63
N LYS A 202 5.26 -2.02 -7.47
CA LYS A 202 4.44 -3.14 -7.00
C LYS A 202 2.99 -2.69 -6.85
N VAL A 203 2.05 -3.52 -7.27
CA VAL A 203 0.63 -3.34 -6.97
C VAL A 203 0.29 -4.14 -5.72
N ILE A 204 -0.35 -3.51 -4.75
CA ILE A 204 -0.84 -4.09 -3.50
C ILE A 204 -2.35 -3.84 -3.37
N GLY A 205 -3.03 -4.54 -2.47
CA GLY A 205 -4.35 -4.15 -2.01
C GLY A 205 -4.19 -3.10 -0.90
N LEU A 206 -4.77 -1.91 -1.10
CA LEU A 206 -4.75 -0.86 -0.08
C LEU A 206 -6.00 -0.01 -0.21
N SER A 207 -6.70 0.17 0.90
CA SER A 207 -7.78 1.15 1.00
C SER A 207 -7.90 1.65 2.43
N TRP A 208 -8.68 2.70 2.62
CA TRP A 208 -9.06 3.19 3.93
C TRP A 208 -10.50 3.67 3.96
N SER A 209 -11.06 3.76 5.16
CA SER A 209 -12.33 4.40 5.45
C SER A 209 -12.21 5.37 6.63
N ILE A 210 -13.17 6.27 6.73
CA ILE A 210 -13.35 7.18 7.84
C ILE A 210 -14.74 6.91 8.39
N LEU A 211 -14.79 6.54 9.68
CA LEU A 211 -16.05 6.51 10.41
C LEU A 211 -16.12 7.83 11.16
N ASP A 212 -17.20 8.55 10.89
CA ASP A 212 -17.47 9.91 11.35
C ASP A 212 -18.66 9.86 12.30
N PHE A 213 -18.46 10.31 13.54
CA PHE A 213 -19.39 10.21 14.65
C PHE A 213 -19.67 11.55 15.34
N ASP A 214 -20.95 11.94 15.32
CA ASP A 214 -21.42 13.10 16.07
C ASP A 214 -22.23 12.72 17.30
N GLY A 215 -21.67 13.01 18.46
CA GLY A 215 -22.35 12.82 19.74
C GLY A 215 -22.81 11.38 19.98
N GLY A 216 -22.06 10.40 19.47
CA GLY A 216 -22.33 8.97 19.56
C GLY A 216 -23.26 8.38 18.49
N LYS A 217 -23.54 9.12 17.40
CA LYS A 217 -24.23 8.60 16.21
C LYS A 217 -23.26 8.64 15.03
N ARG A 218 -23.16 7.54 14.28
CA ARG A 218 -22.40 7.55 13.02
C ARG A 218 -23.14 8.43 12.00
N GLU A 219 -22.48 9.49 11.57
CA GLU A 219 -22.90 10.40 10.50
C GLU A 219 -22.49 9.79 9.15
N GLY A 220 -21.28 9.22 9.07
CA GLY A 220 -20.76 8.63 7.84
C GLY A 220 -19.82 7.44 7.99
N HIS A 221 -19.76 6.64 6.91
CA HIS A 221 -18.74 5.64 6.68
C HIS A 221 -18.15 5.77 5.27
N VAL A 222 -17.39 6.84 5.08
CA VAL A 222 -16.79 7.20 3.79
C VAL A 222 -15.56 6.34 3.52
N ASN A 223 -15.40 5.82 2.31
CA ASN A 223 -14.29 4.91 1.99
C ASN A 223 -13.77 5.06 0.57
N LEU A 224 -12.50 4.73 0.37
CA LEU A 224 -11.83 4.83 -0.94
C LEU A 224 -12.28 3.73 -1.93
N SER A 225 -12.61 2.53 -1.43
CA SER A 225 -13.00 1.39 -2.29
C SER A 225 -14.37 1.56 -2.93
N HIS A 226 -15.17 2.50 -2.42
CA HIS A 226 -16.59 2.65 -2.72
C HIS A 226 -17.35 1.35 -2.46
N ASP A 227 -16.92 0.62 -1.44
CA ASP A 227 -17.51 -0.62 -0.97
C ASP A 227 -17.01 -0.93 0.45
N VAL A 228 -17.91 -0.79 1.42
CA VAL A 228 -17.61 -1.01 2.85
C VAL A 228 -17.10 -2.42 3.16
N ARG A 229 -17.34 -3.42 2.29
CA ARG A 229 -16.80 -4.78 2.50
C ARG A 229 -15.28 -4.82 2.58
N MET A 230 -14.60 -3.78 2.07
CA MET A 230 -13.16 -3.57 2.18
C MET A 230 -12.62 -3.74 3.61
N VAL A 231 -13.42 -3.44 4.65
CA VAL A 231 -12.99 -3.54 6.05
C VAL A 231 -12.85 -4.99 6.51
N SER A 232 -13.38 -5.96 5.75
CA SER A 232 -13.45 -7.37 6.09
C SER A 232 -12.96 -8.34 5.01
N ASP A 233 -12.91 -7.90 3.74
CA ASP A 233 -12.50 -8.73 2.60
C ASP A 233 -11.59 -7.96 1.64
N ALA A 234 -10.38 -8.48 1.49
CA ALA A 234 -9.31 -7.84 0.73
C ALA A 234 -9.61 -7.80 -0.78
N SER A 235 -10.58 -8.58 -1.25
CA SER A 235 -11.05 -8.55 -2.64
C SER A 235 -11.69 -7.22 -3.02
N TYR A 236 -12.10 -6.42 -2.04
CA TYR A 236 -12.72 -5.10 -2.23
C TYR A 236 -11.73 -3.95 -2.04
N LEU A 237 -10.45 -4.23 -1.77
CA LEU A 237 -9.43 -3.19 -1.71
C LEU A 237 -9.13 -2.64 -3.10
N CYS A 238 -8.72 -1.38 -3.13
CA CYS A 238 -8.21 -0.75 -4.33
C CYS A 238 -6.86 -1.37 -4.70
N ALA A 239 -6.67 -1.60 -6.01
CA ALA A 239 -5.36 -1.92 -6.55
C ALA A 239 -4.48 -0.67 -6.47
N PHE A 240 -3.58 -0.64 -5.50
CA PHE A 240 -2.70 0.50 -5.24
C PHE A 240 -1.31 0.23 -5.77
N ARG A 241 -0.82 1.08 -6.68
CA ARG A 241 0.54 0.98 -7.22
C ARG A 241 1.49 1.77 -6.33
N LEU A 242 2.51 1.15 -5.79
CA LEU A 242 3.57 1.85 -5.04
C LEU A 242 4.38 2.77 -5.95
N MET A 243 4.76 3.94 -5.43
CA MET A 243 5.49 4.94 -6.19
C MET A 243 6.88 4.47 -6.67
N PRO A 244 7.39 5.02 -7.78
CA PRO A 244 8.80 4.86 -8.12
C PRO A 244 9.70 5.44 -7.04
N LEU A 245 10.98 5.08 -7.09
CA LEU A 245 11.96 5.70 -6.20
C LEU A 245 12.21 7.15 -6.63
N GLU A 246 12.29 8.06 -5.66
CA GLU A 246 12.60 9.45 -5.94
C GLU A 246 13.91 9.61 -6.72
N ALA A 247 13.88 10.46 -7.74
CA ALA A 247 14.98 10.62 -8.68
C ALA A 247 16.31 10.96 -7.99
N GLN A 248 16.27 11.68 -6.86
CA GLN A 248 17.44 12.04 -6.08
C GLN A 248 18.13 10.85 -5.38
N PHE A 249 17.42 9.73 -5.17
CA PHE A 249 17.96 8.51 -4.58
C PHE A 249 18.32 7.45 -5.62
N LEU A 250 17.97 7.69 -6.89
CA LEU A 250 18.39 6.86 -8.00
C LEU A 250 19.83 7.18 -8.39
N PRO A 251 20.59 6.20 -8.92
CA PRO A 251 21.87 6.49 -9.53
C PRO A 251 21.70 7.52 -10.68
N PRO A 252 22.67 8.42 -10.89
CA PRO A 252 22.64 9.45 -11.95
C PRO A 252 22.30 8.94 -13.35
N ILE A 253 22.72 7.70 -13.62
CA ILE A 253 22.42 6.96 -14.83
C ILE A 253 22.27 5.48 -14.47
N LYS A 254 21.22 4.83 -14.96
CA LYS A 254 21.04 3.38 -14.82
C LYS A 254 20.44 2.81 -16.08
N ALA A 255 21.15 1.86 -16.67
CA ALA A 255 20.71 1.12 -17.83
C ALA A 255 19.51 0.25 -17.45
N ASP A 256 18.43 0.35 -18.21
CA ASP A 256 17.31 -0.58 -18.18
C ASP A 256 16.74 -0.76 -19.58
N TRP A 257 16.12 -1.91 -19.82
CA TRP A 257 15.49 -2.21 -21.10
C TRP A 257 14.52 -3.37 -21.04
N THR A 258 13.55 -3.33 -21.94
CA THR A 258 12.60 -4.41 -22.24
C THR A 258 12.65 -4.79 -23.73
N PHE A 259 11.94 -5.85 -24.11
CA PHE A 259 11.89 -6.32 -25.50
C PHE A 259 10.54 -6.93 -25.82
N GLU A 260 10.20 -6.96 -27.11
CA GLU A 260 9.03 -7.64 -27.65
C GLU A 260 9.41 -8.41 -28.92
N VAL A 261 8.98 -9.67 -29.02
CA VAL A 261 9.15 -10.46 -30.25
C VAL A 261 8.03 -10.10 -31.22
N ILE A 262 8.35 -9.22 -32.18
CA ILE A 262 7.37 -8.64 -33.11
C ILE A 262 7.13 -9.51 -34.36
N ASP A 263 8.09 -10.37 -34.72
CA ASP A 263 7.92 -11.35 -35.80
C ASP A 263 8.73 -12.61 -35.49
N LYS A 264 8.03 -13.66 -35.04
CA LYS A 264 8.64 -14.95 -34.68
C LYS A 264 9.20 -15.68 -35.90
N ASP A 265 8.53 -15.57 -37.05
CA ASP A 265 8.90 -16.26 -38.28
C ASP A 265 10.12 -15.64 -38.95
N ARG A 266 10.43 -14.38 -38.65
CA ARG A 266 11.65 -13.71 -39.14
C ARG A 266 12.70 -13.51 -38.06
N GLY A 267 12.37 -13.84 -36.80
CA GLY A 267 13.25 -13.64 -35.65
C GLY A 267 13.48 -12.17 -35.31
N LEU A 268 12.48 -11.30 -35.56
CA LEU A 268 12.56 -9.89 -35.26
C LEU A 268 12.15 -9.61 -33.82
N VAL A 269 12.99 -8.87 -33.12
CA VAL A 269 12.76 -8.40 -31.76
C VAL A 269 12.92 -6.89 -31.72
N ALA A 270 11.91 -6.20 -31.21
CA ALA A 270 12.00 -4.79 -30.87
C ALA A 270 12.55 -4.66 -29.45
N PHE A 271 13.60 -3.87 -29.27
CA PHE A 271 14.14 -3.51 -27.96
C PHE A 271 13.68 -2.12 -27.59
N LYS A 272 13.40 -1.92 -26.31
CA LYS A 272 12.96 -0.65 -25.76
C LYS A 272 13.88 -0.24 -24.62
N ASP A 273 14.44 0.96 -24.72
CA ASP A 273 15.18 1.59 -23.64
C ASP A 273 14.23 2.00 -22.51
N GLU A 274 14.57 1.61 -21.29
CA GLU A 274 13.89 2.01 -20.04
C GLU A 274 14.87 2.65 -19.06
N SER A 275 16.06 3.01 -19.55
CA SER A 275 17.13 3.58 -18.74
C SER A 275 16.73 4.93 -18.16
N ILE A 276 17.26 5.25 -16.99
CA ILE A 276 17.05 6.52 -16.31
C ILE A 276 18.31 7.39 -16.38
N GLY A 277 18.11 8.71 -16.33
CA GLY A 277 19.18 9.72 -16.39
C GLY A 277 19.26 10.44 -17.73
N ALA A 278 20.15 11.45 -17.82
CA ALA A 278 20.40 12.21 -19.04
C ALA A 278 21.35 11.43 -19.97
N ILE A 279 20.79 10.53 -20.78
CA ILE A 279 21.53 9.63 -21.67
C ILE A 279 21.81 10.32 -23.00
N GLU A 280 23.06 10.21 -23.47
CA GLU A 280 23.53 10.79 -24.74
C GLU A 280 23.92 9.70 -25.77
N LYS A 281 24.23 8.47 -25.35
CA LYS A 281 24.56 7.34 -26.23
C LYS A 281 24.01 6.02 -25.70
N TRP A 282 23.64 5.14 -26.63
CA TRP A 282 23.24 3.75 -26.41
C TRP A 282 24.20 2.84 -27.16
N SER A 283 24.53 1.68 -26.59
CA SER A 283 25.30 0.62 -27.24
C SER A 283 24.68 -0.72 -26.84
N TRP A 284 23.98 -1.33 -27.79
CA TRP A 284 23.41 -2.65 -27.68
C TRP A 284 24.39 -3.70 -28.19
N ASP A 285 24.62 -4.74 -27.42
CA ASP A 285 25.24 -5.99 -27.84
C ASP A 285 24.16 -7.08 -27.76
N PHE A 286 23.77 -7.64 -28.91
CA PHE A 286 22.72 -8.65 -29.00
C PHE A 286 23.21 -10.07 -28.68
N GLY A 287 24.51 -10.24 -28.41
CA GLY A 287 25.11 -11.52 -28.04
C GLY A 287 25.24 -12.52 -29.19
N ASP A 288 24.99 -12.10 -30.43
CA ASP A 288 25.17 -12.87 -31.66
C ASP A 288 26.27 -12.32 -32.58
N GLY A 289 26.99 -11.30 -32.13
CA GLY A 289 28.06 -10.62 -32.86
C GLY A 289 27.62 -9.32 -33.53
N GLU A 290 26.32 -8.99 -33.53
CA GLU A 290 25.80 -7.71 -34.00
C GLU A 290 25.54 -6.73 -32.84
N TRP A 291 25.55 -5.44 -33.16
CA TRP A 291 25.38 -4.34 -32.22
C TRP A 291 24.56 -3.21 -32.83
N SER A 292 24.03 -2.31 -31.99
CA SER A 292 23.33 -1.10 -32.42
C SER A 292 23.58 0.08 -31.49
N ASN A 293 23.55 1.30 -32.03
CA ASN A 293 23.60 2.54 -31.25
C ASN A 293 22.25 3.28 -31.22
N GLU A 294 21.20 2.68 -31.78
CA GLU A 294 19.85 3.24 -31.71
C GLU A 294 19.31 3.10 -30.28
N GLN A 295 18.50 4.06 -29.84
CA GLN A 295 17.86 3.98 -28.52
C GLN A 295 16.90 2.78 -28.43
N ASN A 296 16.07 2.56 -29.46
CA ASN A 296 15.07 1.49 -29.52
C ASN A 296 15.24 0.67 -30.82
N PRO A 297 16.27 -0.20 -30.92
CA PRO A 297 16.55 -0.92 -32.15
C PRO A 297 15.55 -2.07 -32.39
N ILE A 298 15.33 -2.40 -33.66
CA ILE A 298 14.77 -3.68 -34.06
C ILE A 298 15.90 -4.55 -34.58
N HIS A 299 16.09 -5.73 -33.99
CA HIS A 299 17.15 -6.67 -34.36
C HIS A 299 16.58 -7.97 -34.94
N ARG A 300 17.28 -8.56 -35.91
CA ARG A 300 16.92 -9.84 -36.53
C ARG A 300 17.89 -10.94 -36.10
N PHE A 301 17.43 -11.87 -35.29
CA PHE A 301 18.22 -13.05 -34.92
C PHE A 301 18.12 -14.15 -35.98
N GLU A 302 19.25 -14.54 -36.57
CA GLU A 302 19.27 -15.63 -37.56
C GLU A 302 19.11 -17.02 -36.92
N LYS A 303 19.64 -17.21 -35.71
CA LYS A 303 19.59 -18.48 -34.97
C LYS A 303 18.45 -18.48 -33.96
N ARG A 304 17.45 -19.33 -34.21
CA ARG A 304 16.30 -19.61 -33.32
C ARG A 304 16.63 -20.68 -32.27
N GLY A 305 15.79 -20.81 -31.24
CA GLY A 305 15.91 -21.83 -30.20
C GLY A 305 17.13 -21.68 -29.28
N VAL A 306 17.84 -20.55 -29.35
CA VAL A 306 19.02 -20.26 -28.53
C VAL A 306 18.72 -19.12 -27.58
N ARG A 307 19.00 -19.35 -26.30
CA ARG A 307 18.99 -18.33 -25.23
C ARG A 307 20.05 -17.27 -25.52
N LYS A 308 19.66 -16.00 -25.62
CA LYS A 308 20.58 -14.89 -25.90
C LYS A 308 21.07 -14.23 -24.61
N VAL A 309 22.26 -13.63 -24.67
CA VAL A 309 22.77 -12.74 -23.63
C VAL A 309 22.86 -11.37 -24.26
N ILE A 310 22.09 -10.42 -23.76
CA ILE A 310 21.97 -9.10 -24.37
C ILE A 310 22.39 -8.06 -23.36
N THR A 311 23.20 -7.10 -23.80
CA THR A 311 23.68 -6.00 -22.97
C THR A 311 23.30 -4.67 -23.60
N LEU A 312 22.68 -3.80 -22.82
CA LEU A 312 22.62 -2.37 -23.13
C LEU A 312 23.62 -1.65 -22.24
N GLU A 313 24.51 -0.89 -22.86
CA GLU A 313 25.32 0.15 -22.22
C GLU A 313 24.79 1.53 -22.60
N VAL A 314 24.60 2.39 -21.61
CA VAL A 314 24.23 3.79 -21.80
C VAL A 314 25.31 4.71 -21.24
N GLU A 315 25.55 5.82 -21.94
CA GLU A 315 26.50 6.86 -21.56
C GLU A 315 25.81 8.22 -21.55
N GLY A 316 26.10 9.01 -20.53
CA GLY A 316 25.71 10.41 -20.45
C GLY A 316 26.76 11.22 -19.68
N ARG A 317 26.52 12.52 -19.52
CA ARG A 317 27.47 13.43 -18.84
C ARG A 317 27.79 13.03 -17.40
N GLN A 318 26.87 12.31 -16.76
CA GLN A 318 26.99 11.91 -15.35
C GLN A 318 27.55 10.49 -15.18
N GLY A 319 27.96 9.83 -16.26
CA GLY A 319 28.65 8.54 -16.23
C GLY A 319 28.12 7.53 -17.24
N THR A 320 28.42 6.26 -17.00
CA THR A 320 27.94 5.13 -17.79
C THR A 320 27.23 4.11 -16.91
N SER A 321 26.34 3.34 -17.52
CA SER A 321 25.69 2.20 -16.87
C SER A 321 25.49 1.07 -17.86
N LYS A 322 25.47 -0.18 -17.38
CA LYS A 322 25.19 -1.36 -18.20
C LYS A 322 24.15 -2.25 -17.55
N ARG A 323 23.27 -2.83 -18.37
CA ARG A 323 22.35 -3.89 -17.97
C ARG A 323 22.44 -5.05 -18.93
N THR A 324 22.81 -6.21 -18.40
CA THR A 324 22.85 -7.48 -19.13
C THR A 324 21.74 -8.40 -18.63
N ARG A 325 20.94 -8.95 -19.54
CA ARG A 325 19.97 -10.02 -19.25
C ARG A 325 20.44 -11.31 -19.90
N TYR A 326 20.51 -12.38 -19.11
CA TYR A 326 20.95 -13.70 -19.57
C TYR A 326 19.73 -14.57 -19.83
N TRP A 327 19.65 -15.13 -21.03
CA TRP A 327 18.73 -16.20 -21.40
C TRP A 327 17.23 -15.85 -21.40
N GLU A 328 16.87 -14.59 -21.19
CA GLU A 328 15.48 -14.10 -21.22
C GLU A 328 14.93 -13.96 -22.64
N VAL A 329 15.79 -13.59 -23.61
CA VAL A 329 15.37 -13.53 -25.01
C VAL A 329 15.56 -14.89 -25.65
N MET A 330 14.43 -15.50 -26.02
CA MET A 330 14.37 -16.73 -26.77
C MET A 330 13.47 -16.51 -27.98
N ILE A 331 14.02 -16.70 -29.18
CA ILE A 331 13.25 -16.71 -30.42
C ILE A 331 12.73 -18.14 -30.62
N PRO A 332 11.41 -18.37 -30.53
CA PRO A 332 10.83 -19.71 -30.66
C PRO A 332 11.14 -20.38 -32.00
#